data_AF-A0A935U2W5-F1
#
_entry.id   AF-A0A935U2W5-F1
#
_cell.length_a   1.000
_cell.length_b   1.000
_cell.length_c   1.000
_cell.angle_alpha   90.00
_cell.angle_beta   90.00
_cell.angle_gamma   90.00
#
_symmetry.space_group_name_H-M   'P 1'
#
loop_
_entity.id
_entity.type
_entity.pdbx_description
1 polymer ?
#
loop_
_entity_poly.entity_id
_entity_poly.type
_entity_poly.pdbx_seq_one_letter_code
_entity_poly.pdbx_strand_id
1 'polypeptide(L)'
;MSTPLDLDLYLPAIAAGEVEAFAAFLVGAEAPLRRALGSFASTVDVEAVVQETFLRVWQVAPRLVPDGKPQALLRFCHRCARNLCISETRRRSRADLQAAALLAQLEEDELASLAPEAAPDPLLRVALAHCRDRLPKKPQAALESRLEATGDVPDATLAERLGMTLNTFLQNFTRARRLLAECLRKAGVDHPLLGDAP
;
A
#
# COMPACT_ATOMS: atom_id res chain seq x y z
N MET A 1 -20.54 -13.71 -48.87
CA MET A 1 -19.28 -13.90 -48.12
C MET A 1 -18.43 -12.67 -48.38
N SER A 2 -18.41 -11.70 -47.46
CA SER A 2 -17.56 -10.51 -47.59
C SER A 2 -16.10 -10.92 -47.47
N THR A 3 -15.27 -10.56 -48.46
CA THR A 3 -13.82 -10.62 -48.35
C THR A 3 -13.41 -9.86 -47.08
N PRO A 4 -12.61 -10.45 -46.16
CA PRO A 4 -12.16 -9.72 -44.99
C PRO A 4 -11.37 -8.50 -45.45
N LEU A 5 -11.79 -7.31 -45.00
CA LEU A 5 -11.09 -6.06 -45.27
C LEU A 5 -9.65 -6.18 -44.77
N ASP A 6 -8.69 -5.95 -45.65
CA ASP A 6 -7.29 -5.88 -45.27
C ASP A 6 -7.05 -4.59 -44.48
N LEU A 7 -6.87 -4.69 -43.16
CA LEU A 7 -6.73 -3.52 -42.31
C LEU A 7 -5.34 -2.89 -42.43
N ASP A 8 -4.37 -3.58 -43.04
CA ASP A 8 -3.02 -3.04 -43.26
C ASP A 8 -3.02 -1.88 -44.26
N LEU A 9 -4.07 -1.71 -45.06
CA LEU A 9 -4.21 -0.57 -45.97
C LEU A 9 -4.21 0.78 -45.23
N TYR A 10 -4.63 0.80 -43.96
CA TYR A 10 -4.66 2.01 -43.14
C TYR A 10 -3.29 2.33 -42.50
N LEU A 11 -2.35 1.39 -42.45
CA LEU A 11 -1.10 1.54 -41.71
C LEU A 11 -0.28 2.78 -42.13
N PRO A 12 -0.05 3.07 -43.42
CA PRO A 12 0.75 4.25 -43.81
C PRO A 12 0.13 5.58 -43.34
N ALA A 13 -1.20 5.71 -43.46
CA ALA A 13 -1.91 6.91 -43.05
C ALA A 13 -1.96 7.06 -41.52
N ILE A 14 -2.16 5.96 -40.78
CA ILE A 14 -2.08 5.96 -39.31
C ILE A 14 -0.66 6.35 -38.86
N ALA A 15 0.38 5.83 -39.51
CA ALA A 15 1.77 6.18 -39.23
C ALA A 15 2.08 7.66 -39.48
N ALA A 16 1.37 8.30 -40.42
CA ALA A 16 1.43 9.73 -40.70
C ALA A 16 0.59 10.58 -39.72
N GLY A 17 -0.17 9.96 -38.82
CA GLY A 17 -1.03 10.66 -37.86
C GLY A 17 -2.41 11.04 -38.41
N GLU A 18 -2.90 10.37 -39.45
CA GLU A 18 -4.25 10.60 -39.98
C GLU A 18 -5.32 9.94 -39.10
N VAL A 19 -6.13 10.76 -38.44
CA VAL A 19 -7.16 10.32 -37.49
C VAL A 19 -8.27 9.52 -38.18
N GLU A 20 -8.68 9.91 -39.39
CA GLU A 20 -9.75 9.24 -40.14
C GLU A 20 -9.35 7.80 -40.54
N ALA A 21 -8.09 7.61 -40.95
CA ALA A 21 -7.57 6.27 -41.25
C ALA A 21 -7.54 5.39 -40.00
N PHE A 22 -7.21 5.97 -38.85
CA PHE A 22 -7.26 5.27 -37.57
C PHE A 22 -8.70 4.90 -37.19
N ALA A 23 -9.65 5.82 -37.31
CA ALA A 23 -11.06 5.54 -37.06
C ALA A 23 -11.60 4.41 -37.95
N ALA A 24 -11.27 4.42 -39.24
CA ALA A 24 -11.66 3.36 -40.17
C ALA A 24 -11.04 2.00 -39.81
N PHE A 25 -9.78 1.98 -39.36
CA PHE A 25 -9.14 0.80 -38.82
C PHE A 25 -9.86 0.26 -37.57
N LEU A 26 -10.24 1.13 -36.63
CA LEU A 26 -10.93 0.74 -35.39
C LEU A 26 -12.22 -0.02 -35.67
N VAL A 27 -13.04 0.50 -36.59
CA VAL A 27 -14.33 -0.13 -36.99
C VAL A 27 -14.13 -1.57 -37.46
N GLY A 28 -13.06 -1.85 -38.20
CA GLY A 28 -12.74 -3.20 -38.66
C GLY A 28 -12.08 -4.09 -37.59
N ALA A 29 -11.29 -3.51 -36.69
CA ALA A 29 -10.49 -4.23 -35.72
C ALA A 29 -11.23 -4.57 -34.41
N GLU A 30 -12.23 -3.78 -34.02
CA GLU A 30 -12.85 -3.88 -32.70
C GLU A 30 -13.58 -5.20 -32.46
N ALA A 31 -14.51 -5.58 -33.33
CA ALA A 31 -15.28 -6.81 -33.18
C ALA A 31 -14.41 -8.10 -33.12
N PRO A 32 -13.42 -8.32 -34.02
CA PRO A 32 -12.53 -9.48 -33.89
C PRO A 32 -11.64 -9.40 -32.65
N LEU A 33 -11.19 -8.20 -32.24
CA LEU A 33 -10.40 -8.03 -31.02
C LEU A 33 -11.22 -8.41 -29.77
N ARG A 34 -12.42 -7.85 -29.60
CA ARG A 34 -13.32 -8.18 -28.48
C ARG A 34 -13.64 -9.67 -28.40
N ARG A 35 -13.93 -10.31 -29.54
CA ARG A 35 -14.18 -11.77 -29.59
C ARG A 35 -12.98 -12.57 -29.09
N ALA A 36 -11.76 -12.15 -29.43
CA ALA A 36 -10.54 -12.83 -28.96
C ALA A 36 -10.30 -12.67 -27.45
N LEU A 37 -10.93 -11.70 -26.80
CA LEU A 37 -10.81 -11.45 -25.36
C LEU A 37 -11.92 -12.11 -24.52
N GLY A 38 -12.85 -12.85 -25.14
CA GLY A 38 -14.01 -13.43 -24.44
C GLY A 38 -13.66 -14.25 -23.20
N SER A 39 -12.56 -15.01 -23.23
CA SER A 39 -12.09 -15.80 -22.09
C SER A 39 -11.64 -14.97 -20.88
N PHE A 40 -11.36 -13.68 -21.06
CA PHE A 40 -10.94 -12.77 -20.00
C PHE A 40 -12.09 -11.93 -19.43
N ALA A 41 -13.27 -11.95 -20.05
CA ALA A 41 -14.37 -11.03 -19.75
C ALA A 41 -14.88 -11.10 -18.29
N SER A 42 -14.72 -12.24 -17.61
CA SER A 42 -15.08 -12.39 -16.19
C SER A 42 -14.04 -11.81 -15.22
N THR A 43 -12.81 -11.55 -15.70
CA THR A 43 -11.68 -11.20 -14.83
C THR A 43 -11.15 -9.80 -15.08
N VAL A 44 -11.39 -9.20 -16.26
CA VAL A 44 -10.88 -7.88 -16.62
C VAL A 44 -11.99 -7.02 -17.22
N ASP A 45 -11.79 -5.71 -17.18
CA ASP A 45 -12.59 -4.78 -17.97
C ASP A 45 -12.14 -4.84 -19.44
N VAL A 46 -12.94 -5.50 -20.29
CA VAL A 46 -12.65 -5.68 -21.70
C VAL A 46 -12.68 -4.35 -22.45
N GLU A 47 -13.55 -3.42 -22.06
CA GLU A 47 -13.64 -2.09 -22.69
C GLU A 47 -12.32 -1.34 -22.51
N ALA A 48 -11.85 -1.26 -21.26
CA ALA A 48 -10.60 -0.59 -20.94
C ALA A 48 -9.40 -1.22 -21.66
N VAL A 49 -9.33 -2.55 -21.75
CA VAL A 49 -8.26 -3.24 -22.48
C VAL A 49 -8.28 -2.93 -23.98
N VAL A 50 -9.47 -2.90 -24.59
CA VAL A 50 -9.62 -2.57 -26.02
C VAL A 50 -9.21 -1.14 -26.29
N GLN A 51 -9.67 -0.18 -25.49
CA GLN A 51 -9.30 1.23 -25.60
C GLN A 51 -7.79 1.44 -25.45
N GLU A 52 -7.18 0.88 -24.40
CA GLU A 52 -5.73 0.95 -24.17
C GLU A 52 -4.94 0.29 -25.32
N THR A 53 -5.44 -0.83 -25.87
CA THR A 53 -4.81 -1.48 -27.02
C THR A 53 -4.76 -0.55 -28.22
N PHE A 54 -5.86 0.15 -28.50
CA PHE A 54 -5.93 1.09 -29.61
C PHE A 54 -5.04 2.32 -29.39
N LEU A 55 -4.98 2.86 -28.17
CA LEU A 55 -4.03 3.94 -27.84
C LEU A 55 -2.58 3.51 -28.09
N ARG A 56 -2.21 2.28 -27.73
CA ARG A 56 -0.87 1.73 -28.00
C ARG A 56 -0.61 1.50 -29.48
N VAL A 57 -1.62 1.10 -30.25
CA VAL A 57 -1.52 0.98 -31.71
C VAL A 57 -1.18 2.34 -32.31
N TRP A 58 -1.91 3.39 -31.94
CA TRP A 58 -1.64 4.76 -32.41
C TRP A 58 -0.19 5.19 -32.13
N GLN A 59 0.32 4.90 -30.92
CA GLN A 59 1.70 5.23 -30.54
C GLN A 59 2.76 4.41 -31.29
N VAL A 60 2.47 3.14 -31.59
CA VAL A 60 3.43 2.21 -32.22
C VAL A 60 3.40 2.26 -33.74
N ALA A 61 2.28 2.64 -34.36
CA ALA A 61 2.10 2.61 -35.81
C ALA A 61 3.25 3.25 -36.61
N PRO A 62 3.82 4.42 -36.24
CA PRO A 62 4.96 5.01 -36.96
C PRO A 62 6.24 4.17 -36.96
N ARG A 63 6.35 3.20 -36.04
CA ARG A 63 7.52 2.32 -35.85
C ARG A 63 7.23 0.87 -36.23
N LEU A 64 6.01 0.55 -36.64
CA LEU A 64 5.61 -0.81 -36.97
C LEU A 64 6.21 -1.19 -38.33
N VAL A 65 7.04 -2.23 -38.35
CA VAL A 65 7.61 -2.80 -39.58
C VAL A 65 6.82 -4.07 -39.94
N PRO A 66 6.09 -4.10 -41.06
CA PRO A 66 5.41 -5.31 -41.51
C PRO A 66 6.40 -6.46 -41.78
N ASP A 67 6.05 -7.66 -41.35
CA ASP A 67 6.85 -8.88 -41.51
C ASP A 67 6.49 -9.68 -42.79
N GLY A 68 5.77 -9.05 -43.72
CA GLY A 68 5.25 -9.68 -44.94
C GLY A 68 3.98 -10.53 -44.75
N LYS A 69 3.48 -10.68 -43.51
CA LYS A 69 2.21 -11.39 -43.23
C LYS A 69 1.04 -10.40 -43.16
N PRO A 70 -0.17 -10.80 -43.58
CA PRO A 70 -1.34 -9.91 -43.62
C PRO A 70 -1.88 -9.58 -42.24
N GLN A 71 -2.46 -8.40 -42.07
CA GLN A 71 -3.06 -7.88 -40.84
C GLN A 71 -2.03 -7.58 -39.73
N ALA A 72 -0.88 -7.00 -40.07
CA ALA A 72 0.19 -6.63 -39.15
C ALA A 72 -0.33 -5.84 -37.93
N LEU A 73 -1.17 -4.82 -38.14
CA LEU A 73 -1.74 -4.03 -37.05
C LEU A 73 -2.68 -4.85 -36.17
N LEU A 74 -3.57 -5.64 -36.75
CA LEU A 74 -4.52 -6.46 -36.00
C LEU A 74 -3.80 -7.56 -35.19
N ARG A 75 -2.75 -8.18 -35.74
CA ARG A 75 -1.91 -9.14 -35.01
C ARG A 75 -1.21 -8.47 -33.82
N PHE A 76 -0.74 -7.24 -33.99
CA PHE A 76 -0.22 -6.45 -32.88
C PHE A 76 -1.29 -6.18 -31.82
N CYS A 77 -2.51 -5.78 -32.22
CA CYS A 77 -3.64 -5.59 -31.30
C CYS A 77 -3.89 -6.86 -30.46
N HIS A 78 -3.98 -8.03 -31.09
CA HIS A 78 -4.21 -9.29 -30.36
C HIS A 78 -3.13 -9.60 -29.34
N ARG A 79 -1.85 -9.40 -29.70
CA ARG A 79 -0.73 -9.62 -28.78
C ARG A 79 -0.76 -8.62 -27.62
N CYS A 80 -0.98 -7.34 -27.92
CA CYS A 80 -1.03 -6.28 -26.94
C CYS A 80 -2.19 -6.49 -25.95
N ALA A 81 -3.40 -6.68 -26.47
CA ALA A 81 -4.60 -6.89 -25.65
C ALA A 81 -4.48 -8.14 -24.76
N ARG A 82 -3.94 -9.25 -25.28
CA ARG A 82 -3.71 -10.45 -24.47
C ARG A 82 -2.71 -10.19 -23.34
N ASN A 83 -1.63 -9.46 -23.62
CA ASN A 83 -0.63 -9.11 -22.59
C ASN A 83 -1.21 -8.19 -21.51
N LEU A 84 -2.06 -7.23 -21.92
CA LEU A 84 -2.82 -6.38 -21.01
C LEU A 84 -3.74 -7.21 -20.13
N CYS A 85 -4.57 -8.09 -20.70
CA CYS A 85 -5.42 -9.01 -19.95
C CYS A 85 -4.63 -9.83 -18.93
N ILE A 86 -3.52 -10.46 -19.34
CA ILE A 86 -2.69 -11.26 -18.42
C ILE A 86 -2.15 -10.41 -17.28
N SER A 87 -1.69 -9.19 -17.57
CA SER A 87 -1.16 -8.26 -16.57
C SER A 87 -2.26 -7.82 -15.60
N GLU A 88 -3.44 -7.51 -16.11
CA GLU A 88 -4.62 -7.11 -15.35
C GLU A 88 -5.15 -8.22 -14.44
N THR A 89 -5.29 -9.44 -14.97
CA THR A 89 -5.70 -10.61 -14.18
C THR A 89 -4.71 -10.86 -13.04
N ARG A 90 -3.40 -10.77 -13.30
CA ARG A 90 -2.37 -10.91 -12.25
C ARG A 90 -2.45 -9.79 -11.21
N ARG A 91 -2.72 -8.56 -11.63
CA ARG A 91 -2.86 -7.41 -10.73
C ARG A 91 -4.08 -7.58 -9.83
N ARG A 92 -5.23 -7.92 -10.40
CA ARG A 92 -6.48 -8.16 -9.66
C ARG A 92 -6.33 -9.32 -8.67
N SER A 93 -5.77 -10.46 -9.09
CA SER A 93 -5.53 -11.58 -8.18
C SER A 93 -4.67 -11.20 -6.97
N ARG A 94 -3.65 -10.34 -7.13
CA ARG A 94 -2.87 -9.84 -5.99
C ARG A 94 -3.67 -8.88 -5.11
N ALA A 95 -4.48 -8.01 -5.71
CA ALA A 95 -5.34 -7.09 -4.98
C ALA A 95 -6.40 -7.85 -4.17
N ASP A 96 -6.99 -8.91 -4.74
CA ASP A 96 -7.97 -9.76 -4.06
C ASP A 96 -7.34 -10.48 -2.85
N LEU A 97 -6.12 -11.00 -3.00
CA LEU A 97 -5.37 -11.60 -1.89
C LEU A 97 -5.08 -10.59 -0.78
N GLN A 98 -4.69 -9.36 -1.13
CA GLN A 98 -4.45 -8.30 -0.16
C GLN A 98 -5.73 -7.86 0.55
N ALA A 99 -6.83 -7.73 -0.19
CA ALA A 99 -8.13 -7.38 0.37
C ALA A 99 -8.63 -8.46 1.33
N ALA A 100 -8.48 -9.74 0.97
CA ALA A 100 -8.82 -10.86 1.85
C ALA A 100 -7.98 -10.87 3.13
N ALA A 101 -6.67 -10.60 3.02
CA ALA A 101 -5.79 -10.49 4.18
C ALA A 101 -6.19 -9.33 5.10
N LEU A 102 -6.52 -8.17 4.53
CA LEU A 102 -6.98 -7.01 5.30
C LEU A 102 -8.31 -7.28 6.01
N LEU A 103 -9.26 -7.93 5.32
CA LEU A 103 -10.54 -8.34 5.92
C LEU A 103 -10.32 -9.29 7.11
N ALA A 104 -9.45 -10.30 6.95
CA ALA A 104 -9.13 -11.20 8.05
C ALA A 104 -8.50 -10.47 9.25
N GLN A 105 -7.62 -9.49 9.00
CA GLN A 105 -7.06 -8.66 10.08
C GLN A 105 -8.12 -7.83 10.80
N LEU A 106 -9.05 -7.22 10.05
CA LEU A 106 -10.15 -6.45 10.64
C LEU A 106 -11.08 -7.34 11.47
N GLU A 107 -11.36 -8.57 11.02
CA GLU A 107 -12.14 -9.56 11.77
C GLU A 107 -11.42 -9.97 13.07
N GLU A 108 -10.09 -10.17 13.02
CA GLU A 108 -9.28 -10.46 14.21
C GLU A 108 -9.28 -9.28 15.20
N ASP A 109 -9.12 -8.05 14.73
CA ASP A 109 -9.14 -6.84 15.55
C ASP A 109 -10.52 -6.61 16.20
N GLU A 110 -11.61 -6.83 15.44
CA GLU A 110 -12.97 -6.73 15.95
C GLU A 110 -13.21 -7.78 17.05
N LEU A 111 -12.79 -9.02 16.84
CA LEU A 111 -12.89 -10.07 17.85
C LEU A 111 -12.05 -9.76 19.10
N ALA A 112 -10.85 -9.20 18.93
CA ALA A 112 -10.01 -8.75 20.04
C ALA A 112 -10.64 -7.59 20.82
N SER A 113 -11.36 -6.69 20.16
CA SER A 113 -12.06 -5.57 20.79
C SER A 113 -13.28 -6.00 21.64
N LEU A 114 -13.88 -7.14 21.30
CA LEU A 114 -14.99 -7.74 22.04
C LEU A 114 -14.53 -8.59 23.24
N ALA A 115 -13.25 -8.95 23.28
CA ALA A 115 -12.69 -9.55 24.47
C ALA A 115 -12.78 -8.52 25.62
N PRO A 116 -13.32 -8.88 26.79
CA PRO A 116 -13.28 -7.98 27.93
C PRO A 116 -11.83 -7.58 28.15
N GLU A 117 -11.54 -6.27 28.11
CA GLU A 117 -10.23 -5.74 28.49
C GLU A 117 -9.82 -6.46 29.77
N ALA A 118 -8.81 -7.33 29.68
CA ALA A 118 -8.29 -7.99 30.86
C ALA A 118 -7.86 -6.86 31.78
N ALA A 119 -8.60 -6.66 32.87
CA ALA A 119 -8.36 -5.56 33.79
C ALA A 119 -6.86 -5.57 34.10
N PRO A 120 -6.13 -4.47 33.86
CA PRO A 120 -4.67 -4.49 33.95
C PRO A 120 -4.29 -5.02 35.31
N ASP A 121 -3.42 -6.04 35.32
CA ASP A 121 -3.09 -6.84 36.49
C ASP A 121 -2.95 -5.93 37.73
N PRO A 122 -3.82 -6.08 38.75
CA PRO A 122 -3.80 -5.25 39.94
C PRO A 122 -2.43 -5.23 40.61
N LEU A 123 -1.68 -6.34 40.57
CA LEU A 123 -0.33 -6.43 41.11
C LEU A 123 0.66 -5.61 40.28
N LEU A 124 0.54 -5.64 38.94
CA LEU A 124 1.34 -4.81 38.05
C LEU A 124 1.10 -3.32 38.28
N ARG A 125 -0.17 -2.90 38.43
CA ARG A 125 -0.52 -1.50 38.74
C ARG A 125 0.10 -1.03 40.06
N VAL A 126 0.03 -1.86 41.10
CA VAL A 126 0.63 -1.57 42.41
C VAL A 126 2.16 -1.50 42.29
N ALA A 127 2.79 -2.44 41.58
CA ALA A 127 4.24 -2.44 41.37
C ALA A 127 4.71 -1.20 40.58
N LEU A 128 3.98 -0.80 39.53
CA LEU A 128 4.27 0.40 38.76
C LEU A 128 4.18 1.67 39.61
N ALA A 129 3.12 1.82 40.40
CA ALA A 129 2.97 2.96 41.31
C ALA A 129 4.11 3.01 42.33
N HIS A 130 4.39 1.88 42.99
CA HIS A 130 5.49 1.77 43.95
C HIS A 130 6.86 2.14 43.34
N CYS A 131 7.14 1.65 42.13
CA CYS A 131 8.40 1.93 41.47
C CYS A 131 8.52 3.37 40.97
N ARG A 132 7.41 4.02 40.58
CA ARG A 132 7.37 5.44 40.22
C ARG A 132 7.68 6.33 41.43
N ASP A 133 7.08 6.03 42.59
CA ASP A 133 7.28 6.81 43.82
C ASP A 133 8.72 6.76 44.35
N ARG A 134 9.49 5.76 43.94
CA ARG A 134 10.90 5.58 44.32
C ARG A 134 11.88 6.23 43.36
N LEU A 135 11.41 6.83 42.26
CA LEU A 135 12.27 7.55 41.34
C LEU A 135 12.82 8.82 42.01
N PRO A 136 14.07 9.22 41.71
CA PRO A 136 14.56 10.52 42.15
C PRO A 136 13.73 11.65 41.55
N LYS A 137 13.53 12.75 42.31
CA LYS A 137 12.60 13.85 41.96
C LYS A 137 12.71 14.37 40.52
N LYS A 138 13.94 14.61 40.02
CA LYS A 138 14.17 15.15 38.67
C LYS A 138 13.82 14.14 37.55
N PRO A 139 14.31 12.88 37.59
CA PRO A 139 13.83 11.80 36.73
C PRO A 139 12.31 11.57 36.78
N GLN A 140 11.73 11.58 37.98
CA GLN A 140 10.30 11.39 38.18
C GLN A 140 9.49 12.48 37.46
N ALA A 141 9.82 13.75 37.68
CA ALA A 141 9.14 14.88 37.05
C ALA A 141 9.23 14.84 35.51
N ALA A 142 10.38 14.43 34.95
CA ALA A 142 10.54 14.28 33.51
C ALA A 142 9.68 13.14 32.93
N LEU A 143 9.56 12.02 33.65
CA LEU A 143 8.70 10.90 33.26
C LEU A 143 7.21 11.27 33.35
N GLU A 144 6.78 11.87 34.46
CA GLU A 144 5.39 12.30 34.68
C GLU A 144 4.94 13.32 33.64
N SER A 145 5.75 14.35 33.40
CA SER A 145 5.44 15.37 32.39
C SER A 145 5.27 14.79 30.99
N ARG A 146 5.94 13.66 30.67
CA ARG A 146 5.81 13.00 29.37
C ARG A 146 4.64 12.02 29.31
N LEU A 147 4.25 11.42 30.43
CA LEU A 147 3.06 10.56 30.52
C LEU A 147 1.76 11.38 30.50
N GLU A 148 1.77 12.57 31.09
CA GLU A 148 0.63 13.50 31.10
C GLU A 148 0.48 14.24 29.76
N ALA A 149 1.57 14.40 29.01
CA ALA A 149 1.53 14.91 27.66
C ALA A 149 0.90 13.89 26.72
N THR A 150 -0.28 14.20 26.19
CA THR A 150 -0.87 13.50 25.05
C THR A 150 0.02 13.77 23.84
N GLY A 151 0.98 12.87 23.53
CA GLY A 151 1.76 12.67 22.28
C GLY A 151 2.36 13.86 21.49
N ASP A 152 1.64 14.96 21.38
CA ASP A 152 1.83 16.10 20.47
C ASP A 152 2.65 17.25 21.09
N VAL A 153 3.02 17.16 22.37
CA VAL A 153 3.82 18.21 23.03
C VAL A 153 5.33 17.92 22.86
N PRO A 154 6.10 18.83 22.25
CA PRO A 154 7.53 18.64 22.07
C PRO A 154 8.30 18.58 23.40
N ASP A 155 9.34 17.74 23.46
CA ASP A 155 10.20 17.58 24.65
C ASP A 155 10.85 18.90 25.11
N ALA A 156 11.14 19.81 24.17
CA ALA A 156 11.68 21.12 24.50
C ALA A 156 10.71 21.95 25.36
N THR A 157 9.41 21.89 25.03
CA THR A 157 8.35 22.57 25.78
C THR A 157 8.16 21.95 27.16
N LEU A 158 8.29 20.63 27.28
CA LEU A 158 8.24 19.94 28.58
C LEU A 158 9.45 20.30 29.45
N ALA A 159 10.64 20.35 28.85
CA ALA A 159 11.87 20.75 29.54
C ALA A 159 11.78 22.18 30.10
N GLU A 160 11.27 23.12 29.29
CA GLU A 160 11.08 24.52 29.69
C GLU A 160 10.11 24.64 30.87
N ARG A 161 8.97 23.94 30.84
CA ARG A 161 8.00 23.91 31.96
C ARG A 161 8.60 23.45 33.27
N LEU A 162 9.57 22.53 33.20
CA LEU A 162 10.28 22.01 34.37
C LEU A 162 11.55 22.81 34.73
N GLY A 163 11.80 23.93 34.05
CA GLY A 163 12.96 24.78 34.32
C GLY A 163 14.30 24.10 34.02
N MET A 164 14.36 23.24 33.00
CA MET A 164 15.58 22.53 32.61
C MET A 164 15.87 22.62 31.11
N THR A 165 17.13 22.39 30.72
CA THR A 165 17.49 22.29 29.31
C THR A 165 16.93 21.01 28.68
N LEU A 166 16.70 21.01 27.36
CA LEU A 166 16.26 19.81 26.62
C LEU A 166 17.16 18.61 26.89
N ASN A 167 18.49 18.80 26.88
CA ASN A 167 19.44 17.73 27.15
C ASN A 167 19.30 17.17 28.58
N THR A 168 19.14 18.06 29.58
CA THR A 168 18.90 17.65 30.96
C THR A 168 17.57 16.89 31.11
N PHE A 169 16.53 17.29 30.39
CA PHE A 169 15.24 16.60 30.37
C PHE A 169 15.37 15.18 29.82
N LEU A 170 15.97 15.01 28.64
CA LEU A 170 16.18 13.70 28.01
C LEU A 170 17.04 12.78 28.88
N GLN A 171 18.09 13.30 29.51
CA GLN A 171 18.92 12.54 30.45
C GLN A 171 18.12 12.06 31.68
N ASN A 172 17.28 12.93 32.25
CA ASN A 172 16.42 12.57 33.37
C ASN A 172 15.35 11.54 32.96
N PHE A 173 14.75 11.68 31.78
CA PHE A 173 13.77 10.73 31.25
C PHE A 173 14.39 9.34 31.00
N THR A 174 15.53 9.26 30.33
CA THR A 174 16.26 8.00 30.12
C THR A 174 16.64 7.36 31.46
N ARG A 175 17.11 8.17 32.42
CA ARG A 175 17.43 7.68 33.77
C ARG A 175 16.19 7.16 34.50
N ALA A 176 15.04 7.84 34.36
CA ALA A 176 13.77 7.40 34.95
C ALA A 176 13.35 6.03 34.40
N ARG A 177 13.38 5.85 33.07
CA ARG A 177 13.07 4.57 32.42
C ARG A 177 13.94 3.43 32.92
N ARG A 178 15.26 3.66 33.01
CA ARG A 178 16.21 2.64 33.48
C ARG A 178 15.94 2.23 34.94
N LEU A 179 15.74 3.20 35.83
CA LEU A 179 15.45 2.93 37.24
C LEU A 179 14.10 2.24 37.43
N LEU A 180 13.09 2.63 36.65
CA LEU A 180 11.78 2.00 36.67
C LEU A 180 11.87 0.54 36.22
N ALA A 181 12.57 0.26 35.12
CA ALA A 181 12.79 -1.10 34.63
C ALA A 181 13.58 -1.97 35.61
N GLU A 182 14.58 -1.40 36.30
CA GLU A 182 15.32 -2.12 37.35
C GLU A 182 14.44 -2.44 38.56
N CYS A 183 13.61 -1.48 38.99
CA CYS A 183 12.68 -1.68 40.11
C CYS A 183 11.63 -2.75 39.80
N LEU A 184 11.04 -2.72 38.60
CA LEU A 184 10.05 -3.70 38.16
C LEU A 184 10.62 -5.12 38.06
N ARG A 185 11.85 -5.26 37.54
CA ARG A 185 12.55 -6.55 37.54
C ARG A 185 12.77 -7.11 38.94
N LYS A 186 13.15 -6.26 39.91
CA LYS A 186 13.29 -6.66 41.32
C LYS A 186 11.95 -7.06 41.95
N ALA A 187 10.84 -6.52 41.46
CA ALA A 187 9.50 -6.88 41.88
C ALA A 187 8.94 -8.14 41.16
N GLY A 188 9.72 -8.80 40.30
CA GLY A 188 9.31 -10.02 39.60
C GLY A 188 8.46 -9.77 38.35
N VAL A 189 8.39 -8.52 37.87
CA VAL A 189 7.69 -8.18 36.62
C VAL A 189 8.70 -8.25 35.47
N ASP A 190 8.51 -9.22 34.57
CA ASP A 190 9.28 -9.36 33.35
C ASP A 190 8.40 -8.97 32.15
N HIS A 191 8.76 -7.89 31.44
CA HIS A 191 7.94 -7.36 30.35
C HIS A 191 8.80 -7.07 29.12
N PRO A 192 8.38 -7.48 27.90
CA PRO A 192 9.19 -7.34 26.68
C PRO A 192 9.64 -5.90 26.39
N LEU A 193 8.84 -4.90 26.76
CA LEU A 193 9.16 -3.47 26.61
C LEU A 193 10.17 -2.91 27.63
N LEU A 194 10.61 -3.71 28.61
CA LEU A 194 11.64 -3.35 29.60
C LEU A 194 13.04 -3.83 29.21
N GLY A 195 13.17 -4.53 28.06
CA GLY A 195 14.43 -4.92 27.43
C GLY A 195 14.95 -3.87 26.44
N ASP A 196 16.27 -3.88 26.25
CA ASP A 196 17.11 -2.78 25.74
C ASP A 196 16.60 -2.09 24.46
N ALA A 197 16.33 -0.79 24.56
CA ALA A 197 16.45 0.11 23.41
C ALA A 197 17.96 0.36 23.18
N PRO A 198 18.43 0.38 21.92
CA PRO A 198 19.86 0.28 21.56
C PRO A 198 20.76 1.33 22.22
#